data_AF-A0A2E7W298-F1
#
_entry.id   AF-A0A2E7W298-F1
#
_cell.length_a   1.000
_cell.length_b   1.000
_cell.length_c   1.000
_cell.angle_alpha   90.00
_cell.angle_beta   90.00
_cell.angle_gamma   90.00
#
_symmetry.space_group_name_H-M   'P 1'
#
loop_
_entity.id
_entity.type
_entity.pdbx_description
1 polymer ?
#
loop_
_entity_poly.entity_id
_entity_poly.type
_entity_poly.pdbx_seq_one_letter_code
_entity_poly.pdbx_strand_id
1 'polypeptide(L)'
;RKEFREALPNPLVGEKPEISVSVFTPPKEVEVPEIIEIDTADWPTKAIETEISELEESPTLETGTAIKTKEKNIITAGGTELEDPDPASLGQGLGKIDWKALESKDWYKGMFGVPAIQQDGSAEINMTEPDEVMKQVLGYGGRFLTTDSNDPLFEVAEILRKAAVEEWDELTLKEALFPTTWWQNTAPRARNLQKTESVDPAKAKALLAPALENVTETANQIGITLTTERASQIARSYYIEEWDGPRLQNYLFMEADWDVGKAGGVVQDNYRVVDILSNDYMVGHLIDPSIRDTYAKRLATGEETEAGLRAEFSRMAGSAYGLIEDRLNQGYSTQEIMAPYRMEIARQLDILDSNSIDFVNDEKYMPFLTSVGEGAGMMTIGAVGEYIRKSPKLRPLWERTDSAKRNARSFADFVTQKFGGLG
;
A
#
# COMPACT_ATOMS: atom_id res chain seq x y z
N ARG A 1 -16.89 3.91 -9.58
CA ARG A 1 -16.25 4.62 -8.44
C ARG A 1 -16.30 6.15 -8.51
N LYS A 2 -16.59 6.79 -9.67
CA LYS A 2 -16.67 8.27 -9.78
C LYS A 2 -18.07 8.88 -9.54
N GLU A 3 -19.13 8.08 -9.48
CA GLU A 3 -20.52 8.56 -9.33
C GLU A 3 -21.11 8.42 -7.91
N PHE A 4 -20.34 7.93 -6.92
CA PHE A 4 -20.86 7.70 -5.55
C PHE A 4 -20.51 8.83 -4.56
N ARG A 5 -20.01 9.98 -5.05
CA ARG A 5 -19.53 11.10 -4.18
C ARG A 5 -20.47 12.31 -4.10
N GLU A 6 -21.60 12.34 -4.81
CA GLU A 6 -22.48 13.52 -4.85
C GLU A 6 -23.82 13.37 -4.10
N ALA A 7 -24.04 12.30 -3.34
CA ALA A 7 -25.32 12.08 -2.65
C ALA A 7 -25.15 11.73 -1.17
N LEU A 8 -24.78 12.70 -0.33
CA LEU A 8 -25.05 12.61 1.11
C LEU A 8 -25.49 13.99 1.66
N PRO A 9 -26.66 14.07 2.34
CA PRO A 9 -27.13 15.30 2.97
C PRO A 9 -26.43 15.56 4.32
N ASN A 10 -26.30 16.84 4.66
CA ASN A 10 -25.76 17.36 5.92
C ASN A 10 -26.37 16.68 7.16
N PRO A 11 -25.56 16.24 8.14
CA PRO A 11 -26.08 15.80 9.42
C PRO A 11 -26.39 17.00 10.33
N LEU A 12 -27.53 16.86 11.00
CA LEU A 12 -28.15 17.78 11.93
C LEU A 12 -27.31 17.97 13.20
N VAL A 13 -27.42 19.19 13.72
CA VAL A 13 -27.00 19.63 15.05
C VAL A 13 -27.76 18.84 16.12
N GLY A 14 -27.04 18.19 17.04
CA GLY A 14 -27.60 17.49 18.19
C GLY A 14 -26.59 17.43 19.35
N GLU A 15 -27.09 17.58 20.57
CA GLU A 15 -26.42 18.02 21.80
C GLU A 15 -25.30 17.09 22.32
N LYS A 16 -24.31 17.72 23.00
CA LYS A 16 -23.20 17.07 23.72
C LYS A 16 -23.70 16.35 24.98
N PRO A 17 -23.36 15.07 25.21
CA PRO A 17 -23.40 14.49 26.55
C PRO A 17 -22.10 14.83 27.32
N GLU A 18 -22.26 15.26 28.58
CA GLU A 18 -21.18 15.40 29.54
C GLU A 18 -20.65 14.02 29.96
N ILE A 19 -19.35 13.79 29.77
CA ILE A 19 -18.64 12.61 30.25
C ILE A 19 -17.83 13.02 31.48
N SER A 20 -18.16 12.45 32.63
CA SER A 20 -17.36 12.54 33.85
C SER A 20 -16.12 11.65 33.74
N VAL A 21 -14.94 12.27 33.76
CA VAL A 21 -13.65 11.56 33.74
C VAL A 21 -13.19 11.34 35.18
N SER A 22 -13.06 10.07 35.59
CA SER A 22 -12.41 9.68 36.84
C SER A 22 -10.89 9.79 36.69
N VAL A 23 -10.27 10.60 37.54
CA VAL A 23 -8.82 10.86 37.58
C VAL A 23 -8.07 9.60 38.02
N PHE A 24 -7.30 9.01 37.11
CA PHE A 24 -6.34 7.95 37.40
C PHE A 24 -4.99 8.59 37.72
N THR A 25 -4.43 8.30 38.90
CA THR A 25 -3.13 8.82 39.34
C THR A 25 -2.01 8.01 38.69
N PRO A 26 -1.03 8.63 38.00
CA PRO A 26 0.08 7.89 37.40
C PRO A 26 1.11 7.45 38.47
N PRO A 27 1.76 6.28 38.29
CA PRO A 27 2.85 5.85 39.15
C PRO A 27 4.16 6.61 38.86
N LYS A 28 5.03 6.60 39.89
CA LYS A 28 6.30 7.33 40.03
C LYS A 28 7.23 7.31 38.80
N GLU A 29 7.86 8.47 38.60
CA GLU A 29 9.00 8.75 37.71
C GLU A 29 10.04 7.64 37.69
N VAL A 30 10.34 7.18 36.48
CA VAL A 30 11.56 6.45 36.13
C VAL A 30 12.49 7.49 35.49
N GLU A 31 13.66 7.71 36.10
CA GLU A 31 14.70 8.61 35.58
C GLU A 31 15.15 8.14 34.19
N VAL A 32 14.98 9.00 33.19
CA VAL A 32 15.46 8.81 31.82
C VAL A 32 16.89 9.36 31.74
N PRO A 33 17.87 8.61 31.21
CA PRO A 33 19.22 9.15 31.04
C PRO A 33 19.27 10.24 29.96
N GLU A 34 20.09 11.23 30.27
CA GLU A 34 20.45 12.44 29.54
C GLU A 34 20.60 12.23 28.02
N ILE A 35 19.84 13.00 27.24
CA ILE A 35 19.93 13.05 25.78
C ILE A 35 21.21 13.84 25.44
N ILE A 36 22.16 13.18 24.79
CA ILE A 36 23.33 13.82 24.20
C ILE A 36 22.86 14.61 22.98
N GLU A 37 22.88 15.94 23.08
CA GLU A 37 22.77 16.83 21.92
C GLU A 37 23.95 16.58 20.96
N ILE A 38 23.63 16.19 19.73
CA ILE A 38 24.62 16.11 18.65
C ILE A 38 24.56 17.44 17.89
N ASP A 39 25.61 18.23 18.07
CA ASP A 39 25.87 19.49 17.38
C ASP A 39 26.08 19.24 15.87
N THR A 40 25.25 19.85 15.02
CA THR A 40 25.30 19.70 13.55
C THR A 40 26.17 20.77 12.89
N ALA A 41 27.36 21.01 13.43
CA ALA A 41 28.32 21.94 12.86
C ALA A 41 29.70 21.29 12.72
N ASP A 42 29.87 20.40 11.74
CA ASP A 42 31.19 20.07 11.20
C ASP A 42 31.10 19.41 9.81
N TRP A 43 31.28 20.23 8.77
CA TRP A 43 31.73 19.77 7.46
C TRP A 43 32.95 20.62 7.05
N PRO A 44 34.09 20.00 6.69
CA PRO A 44 35.34 20.74 6.54
C PRO A 44 35.45 21.39 5.16
N THR A 45 35.32 22.71 5.12
CA THR A 45 35.91 23.55 4.07
C THR A 45 37.39 23.74 4.37
N LYS A 46 38.27 23.03 3.66
CA LYS A 46 39.68 23.42 3.47
C LYS A 46 40.34 22.62 2.36
N ALA A 47 40.60 23.28 1.25
CA ALA A 47 41.91 23.37 0.59
C ALA A 47 41.73 23.94 -0.83
N ILE A 48 42.19 25.17 -1.04
CA ILE A 48 42.99 25.66 -2.19
C ILE A 48 43.10 27.17 -1.95
N GLU A 49 44.18 27.58 -1.31
CA GLU A 49 44.68 28.96 -1.34
C GLU A 49 46.11 28.94 -0.78
N THR A 50 47.09 28.68 -1.66
CA THR A 50 48.47 29.19 -1.53
C THR A 50 49.12 29.14 -2.91
N GLU A 51 49.93 30.17 -3.21
CA GLU A 51 50.68 30.44 -4.45
C GLU A 51 49.91 31.16 -5.57
N ILE A 52 49.95 32.50 -5.54
CA ILE A 52 50.82 33.29 -6.42
C ILE A 52 50.88 34.72 -5.83
N SER A 53 52.02 35.05 -5.23
CA SER A 53 52.44 36.42 -4.94
C SER A 53 53.84 36.57 -5.51
N GLU A 54 53.96 37.32 -6.60
CA GLU A 54 55.15 38.08 -7.01
C GLU A 54 54.95 38.54 -8.46
N LEU A 55 54.65 39.83 -8.64
CA LEU A 55 55.51 40.76 -9.39
C LEU A 55 54.87 42.14 -9.45
N GLU A 56 55.68 43.11 -9.04
CA GLU A 56 55.41 44.54 -8.98
C GLU A 56 55.39 45.21 -10.37
N GLU A 57 54.99 46.49 -10.32
CA GLU A 57 55.27 47.60 -11.25
C GLU A 57 54.17 48.05 -12.23
N SER A 58 53.63 49.22 -11.88
CA SER A 58 52.88 50.21 -12.66
C SER A 58 53.78 50.81 -13.79
N PRO A 59 53.28 51.57 -14.81
CA PRO A 59 52.64 52.87 -14.58
C PRO A 59 51.56 53.36 -15.59
N THR A 60 50.65 54.17 -15.03
CA THR A 60 50.03 55.43 -15.54
C THR A 60 49.51 55.55 -16.98
N LEU A 61 48.26 56.01 -17.16
CA LEU A 61 47.89 57.34 -17.71
C LEU A 61 46.39 57.49 -18.05
N GLU A 62 45.82 58.59 -17.54
CA GLU A 62 44.91 59.54 -18.23
C GLU A 62 43.44 59.18 -18.52
N THR A 63 42.51 59.79 -17.76
CA THR A 63 41.65 60.96 -18.11
C THR A 63 40.68 60.74 -19.28
N GLY A 64 39.37 60.95 -19.04
CA GLY A 64 38.42 61.07 -20.15
C GLY A 64 36.96 61.13 -19.73
N THR A 65 36.39 62.33 -19.79
CA THR A 65 35.08 62.77 -19.31
C THR A 65 33.92 62.47 -20.30
N ALA A 66 32.70 62.44 -19.74
CA ALA A 66 31.44 62.98 -20.29
C ALA A 66 30.56 62.17 -21.29
N ILE A 67 29.37 61.81 -20.78
CA ILE A 67 28.01 62.22 -21.22
C ILE A 67 27.73 62.30 -22.73
N LYS A 68 26.74 61.52 -23.21
CA LYS A 68 25.63 62.06 -24.03
C LYS A 68 24.39 61.17 -24.05
N THR A 69 23.26 61.83 -23.79
CA THR A 69 21.89 61.33 -23.78
C THR A 69 21.23 61.46 -25.16
N LYS A 70 20.16 60.66 -25.35
CA LYS A 70 19.02 60.80 -26.27
C LYS A 70 19.23 60.49 -27.74
N GLU A 71 18.41 59.57 -28.25
CA GLU A 71 17.31 59.97 -29.14
C GLU A 71 16.13 58.99 -29.11
N LYS A 72 14.95 59.58 -28.97
CA LYS A 72 13.62 58.99 -28.99
C LYS A 72 13.17 59.04 -30.45
N ASN A 73 12.85 57.90 -31.07
CA ASN A 73 12.10 57.90 -32.32
C ASN A 73 10.71 57.32 -32.09
N ILE A 74 9.75 58.24 -32.18
CA ILE A 74 8.32 58.01 -32.33
C ILE A 74 8.13 57.65 -33.82
N ILE A 75 7.57 56.48 -34.11
CA ILE A 75 6.99 56.19 -35.42
C ILE A 75 5.52 55.85 -35.24
N THR A 76 4.77 56.58 -36.05
CA THR A 76 3.33 56.77 -36.13
C THR A 76 2.60 55.50 -36.59
N ALA A 77 1.41 55.31 -36.06
CA ALA A 77 0.44 54.32 -36.48
C ALA A 77 0.02 54.52 -37.94
N GLY A 78 0.10 53.46 -38.74
CA GLY A 78 -0.53 53.32 -40.04
C GLY A 78 -1.16 51.94 -40.11
N GLY A 79 -2.50 51.90 -40.10
CA GLY A 79 -3.27 50.67 -40.17
C GLY A 79 -3.14 50.02 -41.55
N THR A 80 -2.94 48.71 -41.54
CA THR A 80 -3.23 47.80 -42.66
C THR A 80 -3.82 46.52 -42.07
N GLU A 81 -4.80 45.97 -42.77
CA GLU A 81 -5.61 44.80 -42.41
C GLU A 81 -4.76 43.59 -41.99
N LEU A 82 -5.19 42.95 -40.91
CA LEU A 82 -4.74 41.63 -40.50
C LEU A 82 -5.35 40.58 -41.45
N GLU A 83 -4.54 40.03 -42.33
CA GLU A 83 -4.81 38.70 -42.90
C GLU A 83 -4.49 37.65 -41.83
N ASP A 84 -5.41 36.70 -41.62
CA ASP A 84 -5.23 35.56 -40.73
C ASP A 84 -3.97 34.76 -41.13
N PRO A 85 -3.06 34.44 -40.20
CA PRO A 85 -1.86 33.69 -40.55
C PRO A 85 -2.22 32.23 -40.89
N ASP A 86 -1.69 31.77 -42.01
CA ASP A 86 -1.76 30.39 -42.48
C ASP A 86 -1.19 29.42 -41.42
N PRO A 87 -1.96 28.43 -40.92
CA PRO A 87 -1.49 27.45 -39.94
C PRO A 87 -0.33 26.58 -40.45
N ALA A 88 -0.03 26.56 -41.75
CA ALA A 88 1.15 25.88 -42.30
C ALA A 88 2.47 26.63 -42.06
N SER A 89 2.43 27.90 -41.67
CA SER A 89 3.63 28.73 -41.46
C SER A 89 4.30 28.54 -40.08
N LEU A 90 3.64 27.87 -39.13
CA LEU A 90 4.18 27.60 -37.79
C LEU A 90 5.20 26.43 -37.76
N GLY A 91 5.32 25.65 -38.85
CA GLY A 91 6.23 24.49 -38.92
C GLY A 91 7.60 24.74 -39.57
N GLN A 92 7.86 25.94 -40.12
CA GLN A 92 9.08 26.22 -40.90
C GLN A 92 10.11 27.13 -40.20
N GLY A 93 9.86 27.52 -38.95
CA GLY A 93 10.70 28.48 -38.21
C GLY A 93 11.86 27.88 -37.41
N LEU A 94 11.91 26.57 -37.21
CA LEU A 94 13.04 25.94 -36.52
C LEU A 94 14.10 25.62 -37.58
N GLY A 95 14.98 26.59 -37.85
CA GLY A 95 16.18 26.38 -38.67
C GLY A 95 16.92 25.12 -38.23
N LYS A 96 17.60 24.43 -39.17
CA LYS A 96 18.40 23.22 -38.90
C LYS A 96 19.21 23.43 -37.63
N ILE A 97 18.80 22.77 -36.55
CA ILE A 97 19.49 22.84 -35.27
C ILE A 97 20.83 22.12 -35.45
N ASP A 98 21.94 22.82 -35.20
CA ASP A 98 23.27 22.22 -35.22
C ASP A 98 23.50 21.43 -33.92
N TRP A 99 23.06 20.18 -33.92
CA TRP A 99 23.11 19.32 -32.74
C TRP A 99 24.53 19.01 -32.26
N LYS A 100 25.52 19.06 -33.15
CA LYS A 100 26.94 18.94 -32.75
C LYS A 100 27.38 20.11 -31.89
N ALA A 101 26.79 21.28 -32.08
CA ALA A 101 27.05 22.43 -31.21
C ALA A 101 26.52 22.17 -29.79
N LEU A 102 25.37 21.51 -29.63
CA LEU A 102 24.79 21.13 -28.34
C LEU A 102 25.66 20.14 -27.57
N GLU A 103 26.09 19.05 -28.21
CA GLU A 103 26.95 18.03 -27.59
C GLU A 103 28.28 18.60 -27.09
N SER A 104 28.77 19.68 -27.72
CA SER A 104 30.03 20.31 -27.36
C SER A 104 29.95 21.14 -26.07
N LYS A 105 28.76 21.60 -25.65
CA LYS A 105 28.58 22.49 -24.50
C LYS A 105 28.76 21.74 -23.18
N ASP A 106 29.56 22.29 -22.27
CA ASP A 106 29.88 21.66 -20.98
C ASP A 106 28.64 21.47 -20.09
N TRP A 107 27.67 22.38 -20.14
CA TRP A 107 26.40 22.22 -19.41
C TRP A 107 25.59 21.04 -19.93
N TYR A 108 25.64 20.74 -21.24
CA TYR A 108 24.91 19.60 -21.82
C TYR A 108 25.52 18.30 -21.31
N LYS A 109 26.86 18.21 -21.31
CA LYS A 109 27.59 17.07 -20.71
C LYS A 109 27.33 16.96 -19.21
N GLY A 110 27.28 18.10 -18.51
CA GLY A 110 27.02 18.16 -17.07
C GLY A 110 25.57 17.78 -16.71
N MET A 111 24.60 18.06 -17.58
CA MET A 111 23.17 17.85 -17.32
C MET A 111 22.65 16.51 -17.84
N PHE A 112 23.09 16.07 -19.01
CA PHE A 112 22.59 14.86 -19.68
C PHE A 112 23.64 13.77 -19.82
N GLY A 113 24.93 14.10 -19.66
CA GLY A 113 26.03 13.18 -19.89
C GLY A 113 26.26 12.93 -21.37
N VAL A 114 27.51 12.62 -21.73
CA VAL A 114 27.80 12.07 -23.05
C VAL A 114 27.92 10.57 -22.87
N PRO A 115 27.07 9.75 -23.51
CA PRO A 115 27.27 8.32 -23.46
C PRO A 115 28.65 8.01 -24.04
N ALA A 116 29.40 7.13 -23.38
CA ALA A 116 30.64 6.61 -23.93
C ALA A 116 30.27 5.74 -25.15
N ILE A 117 30.22 6.35 -26.34
CA ILE A 117 30.05 5.60 -27.59
C ILE A 117 31.31 4.74 -27.76
N GLN A 118 31.20 3.44 -27.51
CA GLN A 118 32.22 2.51 -27.95
C GLN A 118 32.25 2.58 -29.48
N GLN A 119 33.35 3.08 -30.04
CA GLN A 119 33.63 3.06 -31.48
C GLN A 119 33.83 1.61 -31.95
N ASP A 120 32.77 0.82 -31.97
CA ASP A 120 32.64 -0.35 -32.81
C ASP A 120 32.10 0.15 -34.15
N GLY A 121 33.02 0.33 -35.11
CA GLY A 121 32.65 0.73 -36.47
C GLY A 121 32.22 -0.47 -37.29
N SER A 122 30.92 -0.84 -37.29
CA SER A 122 30.38 -1.73 -38.34
C SER A 122 28.84 -1.89 -38.44
N ALA A 123 28.04 -0.86 -38.14
CA ALA A 123 26.60 -0.91 -38.44
C ALA A 123 26.16 0.27 -39.32
N GLU A 124 25.92 0.02 -40.61
CA GLU A 124 25.13 0.93 -41.46
C GLU A 124 23.67 0.85 -41.01
N ILE A 125 23.26 1.81 -40.18
CA ILE A 125 21.90 1.95 -39.70
C ILE A 125 21.13 2.81 -40.69
N ASN A 126 20.23 2.18 -41.45
CA ASN A 126 19.32 2.84 -42.38
C ASN A 126 18.02 3.20 -41.62
N MET A 127 18.03 4.32 -40.89
CA MET A 127 16.87 4.80 -40.12
C MET A 127 16.39 6.14 -40.68
N THR A 128 15.15 6.16 -41.17
CA THR A 128 14.55 7.27 -41.93
C THR A 128 14.01 8.41 -41.07
N GLU A 129 13.98 8.29 -39.74
CA GLU A 129 13.53 9.36 -38.84
C GLU A 129 14.69 9.87 -37.96
N PRO A 130 15.07 11.16 -38.09
CA PRO A 130 16.12 11.78 -37.28
C PRO A 130 15.92 11.61 -35.76
N ASP A 131 14.67 11.53 -35.33
CA ASP A 131 14.29 11.44 -33.91
C ASP A 131 14.63 10.06 -33.30
N GLU A 132 14.58 8.97 -34.08
CA GLU A 132 15.00 7.65 -33.59
C GLU A 132 16.53 7.52 -33.50
N VAL A 133 17.25 8.02 -34.50
CA VAL A 133 18.73 8.05 -34.48
C VAL A 133 19.23 8.85 -33.28
N MET A 134 18.59 9.98 -32.97
CA MET A 134 18.94 10.82 -31.82
C MET A 134 18.62 10.15 -30.48
N LYS A 135 17.50 9.42 -30.36
CA LYS A 135 17.22 8.60 -29.16
C LYS A 135 18.27 7.51 -28.95
N GLN A 136 18.82 6.96 -30.03
CA GLN A 136 19.85 5.93 -29.98
C GLN A 136 21.23 6.49 -29.61
N VAL A 137 21.59 7.67 -30.13
CA VAL A 137 22.88 8.33 -29.87
C VAL A 137 22.91 9.03 -28.51
N LEU A 138 21.82 9.68 -28.10
CA LEU A 138 21.76 10.46 -26.85
C LEU A 138 21.19 9.67 -25.66
N GLY A 139 20.80 8.41 -25.87
CA GLY A 139 20.17 7.58 -24.85
C GLY A 139 18.93 8.24 -24.24
N TYR A 140 18.82 8.18 -22.91
CA TYR A 140 17.68 8.77 -22.19
C TYR A 140 17.60 10.30 -22.33
N GLY A 141 18.70 10.98 -22.69
CA GLY A 141 18.72 12.42 -23.01
C GLY A 141 17.83 12.78 -24.20
N GLY A 142 17.65 11.85 -25.16
CA GLY A 142 16.75 12.03 -26.29
C GLY A 142 15.27 12.19 -25.90
N ARG A 143 14.88 11.75 -24.70
CA ARG A 143 13.50 11.95 -24.17
C ARG A 143 13.17 13.43 -23.98
N PHE A 144 14.16 14.26 -23.65
CA PHE A 144 13.99 15.70 -23.48
C PHE A 144 13.98 16.47 -24.80
N LEU A 145 14.06 15.79 -25.95
CA LEU A 145 14.05 16.40 -27.28
C LEU A 145 12.74 16.17 -28.04
N THR A 146 11.66 15.79 -27.32
CA THR A 146 10.34 15.53 -27.89
C THR A 146 9.85 16.69 -28.78
N THR A 147 9.29 16.34 -29.94
CA THR A 147 8.69 17.28 -30.91
C THR A 147 7.17 17.34 -30.79
N ASP A 148 6.57 16.45 -30.01
CA ASP A 148 5.13 16.42 -29.76
C ASP A 148 4.75 17.50 -28.74
N SER A 149 3.94 18.47 -29.15
CA SER A 149 3.45 19.56 -28.30
C SER A 149 2.51 19.08 -27.18
N ASN A 150 2.01 17.85 -27.25
CA ASN A 150 1.21 17.24 -26.19
C ASN A 150 2.05 16.51 -25.13
N ASP A 151 3.35 16.33 -25.37
CA ASP A 151 4.25 15.69 -24.41
C ASP A 151 4.51 16.64 -23.22
N PRO A 152 4.35 16.20 -21.95
CA PRO A 152 4.71 17.00 -20.79
C PRO A 152 6.15 17.53 -20.76
N LEU A 153 7.04 16.96 -21.57
CA LEU A 153 8.43 17.39 -21.71
C LEU A 153 8.66 18.41 -22.84
N PHE A 154 7.63 18.79 -23.60
CA PHE A 154 7.77 19.71 -24.72
C PHE A 154 8.33 21.08 -24.29
N GLU A 155 7.87 21.63 -23.17
CA GLU A 155 8.37 22.90 -22.61
C GLU A 155 9.88 22.83 -22.34
N VAL A 156 10.35 21.71 -21.78
CA VAL A 156 11.77 21.47 -21.51
C VAL A 156 12.55 21.36 -22.82
N ALA A 157 11.99 20.68 -23.82
CA ALA A 157 12.59 20.54 -25.13
C ALA A 157 12.79 21.90 -25.83
N GLU A 158 11.79 22.78 -25.77
CA GLU A 158 11.90 24.14 -26.33
C GLU A 158 12.99 24.96 -25.65
N ILE A 159 13.06 24.90 -24.32
CA ILE A 159 14.12 25.58 -23.55
C ILE A 159 15.50 25.07 -23.94
N LEU A 160 15.69 23.75 -24.09
CA LEU A 160 16.97 23.17 -24.50
C LEU A 160 17.36 23.58 -25.92
N ARG A 161 16.42 23.64 -26.86
CA ARG A 161 16.66 24.13 -28.23
C ARG A 161 17.05 25.61 -28.23
N LYS A 162 16.36 26.43 -27.44
CA LYS A 162 16.68 27.86 -27.31
C LYS A 162 18.06 28.07 -26.69
N ALA A 163 18.36 27.36 -25.61
CA ALA A 163 19.66 27.39 -24.94
C ALA A 163 20.81 26.99 -25.87
N ALA A 164 20.58 26.05 -26.78
CA ALA A 164 21.54 25.65 -27.79
C ALA A 164 21.86 26.74 -28.80
N VAL A 165 20.81 27.37 -29.36
CA VAL A 165 20.93 28.41 -30.38
C VAL A 165 21.54 29.69 -29.82
N GLU A 166 21.13 30.06 -28.61
CA GLU A 166 21.57 31.29 -27.93
C GLU A 166 22.83 31.08 -27.07
N GLU A 167 23.41 29.88 -27.10
CA GLU A 167 24.61 29.51 -26.34
C GLU A 167 24.56 29.82 -24.84
N TRP A 168 23.41 29.53 -24.21
CA TRP A 168 23.21 29.79 -22.78
C TRP A 168 24.27 29.10 -21.91
N ASP A 169 24.63 29.78 -20.82
CA ASP A 169 25.42 29.19 -19.74
C ASP A 169 24.56 28.32 -18.81
N GLU A 170 25.20 27.59 -17.90
CA GLU A 170 24.51 26.68 -16.99
C GLU A 170 23.52 27.41 -16.07
N LEU A 171 23.84 28.64 -15.67
CA LEU A 171 22.99 29.44 -14.79
C LEU A 171 21.71 29.86 -15.52
N THR A 172 21.81 30.43 -16.71
CA THR A 172 20.67 30.86 -17.53
C THR A 172 19.77 29.68 -17.87
N LEU A 173 20.35 28.53 -18.21
CA LEU A 173 19.56 27.31 -18.45
C LEU A 173 18.81 26.85 -17.20
N LYS A 174 19.45 26.84 -16.03
CA LYS A 174 18.80 26.48 -14.76
C LYS A 174 17.66 27.44 -14.43
N GLU A 175 17.88 28.74 -14.58
CA GLU A 175 16.86 29.78 -14.36
C GLU A 175 15.65 29.61 -15.29
N ALA A 176 15.87 29.21 -16.54
CA ALA A 176 14.80 28.93 -17.49
C ALA A 176 14.08 27.60 -17.22
N LEU A 177 14.78 26.59 -16.71
CA LEU A 177 14.19 25.28 -16.40
C LEU A 177 13.35 25.28 -15.13
N PHE A 178 13.74 26.05 -14.10
CA PHE A 178 13.04 26.10 -12.82
C PHE A 178 11.54 26.45 -12.89
N PRO A 179 11.08 27.40 -13.72
CA PRO A 179 9.66 27.70 -13.84
C PRO A 179 8.87 26.64 -14.62
N THR A 180 9.52 25.67 -15.27
CA THR A 180 8.80 24.68 -16.10
C THR A 180 7.87 23.79 -15.28
N THR A 181 6.76 23.41 -15.89
CA THR A 181 5.77 22.52 -15.28
C THR A 181 6.39 21.17 -14.93
N TRP A 182 7.28 20.66 -15.80
CA TRP A 182 8.02 19.42 -15.55
C TRP A 182 8.92 19.56 -14.32
N TRP A 183 9.72 20.63 -14.21
CA TRP A 183 10.62 20.82 -13.08
C TRP A 183 9.84 20.90 -11.77
N GLN A 184 8.74 21.67 -11.75
CA GLN A 184 7.91 21.85 -10.56
C GLN A 184 7.22 20.56 -10.11
N ASN A 185 6.79 19.70 -11.04
CA ASN A 185 6.03 18.48 -10.73
C ASN A 185 6.88 17.21 -10.61
N THR A 186 8.16 17.26 -11.00
CA THR A 186 9.05 16.09 -10.90
C THR A 186 9.81 16.16 -9.58
N ALA A 187 9.81 15.10 -8.78
CA ALA A 187 10.59 15.07 -7.54
C ALA A 187 12.10 15.27 -7.82
N PRO A 188 12.88 15.96 -6.95
CA PRO A 188 14.32 16.11 -7.13
C PRO A 188 15.06 14.78 -7.36
N ARG A 189 14.67 13.73 -6.65
CA ARG A 189 15.23 12.39 -6.78
C ARG A 189 14.91 11.74 -8.13
N ALA A 190 13.70 11.96 -8.66
CA ALA A 190 13.36 11.54 -10.03
C ALA A 190 14.21 12.27 -11.07
N ARG A 191 14.40 13.58 -10.94
CA ARG A 191 15.26 14.34 -11.86
C ARG A 191 16.71 13.84 -11.84
N ASN A 192 17.25 13.60 -10.64
CA ASN A 192 18.60 13.05 -10.47
C ASN A 192 18.74 11.63 -11.03
N LEU A 193 17.73 10.78 -10.85
CA LEU A 193 17.71 9.44 -11.45
C LEU A 193 17.66 9.54 -12.98
N GLN A 194 16.79 10.37 -13.55
CA GLN A 194 16.69 10.58 -15.00
C GLN A 194 17.99 11.11 -15.60
N LYS A 195 18.65 12.03 -14.92
CA LYS A 195 20.00 12.48 -15.26
C LYS A 195 21.01 11.33 -15.21
N THR A 196 20.97 10.49 -14.19
CA THR A 196 21.89 9.35 -14.10
C THR A 196 21.59 8.31 -15.18
N GLU A 197 20.31 8.06 -15.50
CA GLU A 197 19.86 7.18 -16.58
C GLU A 197 20.36 7.66 -17.95
N SER A 198 20.49 8.98 -18.16
CA SER A 198 21.04 9.52 -19.42
C SER A 198 22.56 9.49 -19.48
N VAL A 199 23.24 9.79 -18.37
CA VAL A 199 24.72 9.85 -18.31
C VAL A 199 25.35 8.47 -18.23
N ASP A 200 24.85 7.63 -17.32
CA ASP A 200 25.42 6.35 -16.93
C ASP A 200 24.30 5.35 -16.57
N PRO A 201 23.73 4.66 -17.58
CA PRO A 201 22.66 3.69 -17.38
C PRO A 201 23.04 2.55 -16.44
N ALA A 202 24.31 2.15 -16.41
CA ALA A 202 24.80 1.09 -15.53
C ALA A 202 24.76 1.52 -14.07
N LYS A 203 25.21 2.75 -13.78
CA LYS A 203 25.09 3.35 -12.45
C LYS A 203 23.64 3.57 -12.03
N ALA A 204 22.76 4.00 -12.94
CA ALA A 204 21.33 4.11 -12.65
C ALA A 204 20.71 2.76 -12.27
N LYS A 205 21.06 1.70 -13.01
CA LYS A 205 20.63 0.33 -12.67
C LYS A 205 21.17 -0.11 -11.31
N ALA A 206 22.43 0.20 -10.99
CA ALA A 206 23.02 -0.09 -9.69
C ALA A 206 22.32 0.67 -8.54
N LEU A 207 21.88 1.92 -8.77
CA LEU A 207 21.10 2.69 -7.80
C LEU A 207 19.71 2.09 -7.52
N LEU A 208 19.09 1.48 -8.53
CA LEU A 208 17.78 0.84 -8.40
C LEU A 208 17.86 -0.62 -7.90
N ALA A 209 19.03 -1.25 -7.91
CA ALA A 209 19.16 -2.65 -7.51
C ALA A 209 18.69 -2.94 -6.07
N PRO A 210 19.03 -2.13 -5.04
CA PRO A 210 18.52 -2.34 -3.69
C PRO A 210 17.00 -2.15 -3.58
N ALA A 211 16.44 -1.21 -4.35
CA ALA A 211 15.00 -1.00 -4.42
C ALA A 211 14.29 -2.21 -5.03
N LEU A 212 14.85 -2.78 -6.09
CA LEU A 212 14.33 -3.98 -6.75
C LEU A 212 14.38 -5.20 -5.83
N GLU A 213 15.48 -5.37 -5.09
CA GLU A 213 15.61 -6.44 -4.10
C GLU A 213 14.54 -6.31 -3.01
N ASN A 214 14.38 -5.13 -2.42
CA ASN A 214 13.37 -4.89 -1.39
C ASN A 214 11.94 -5.12 -1.89
N VAL A 215 11.61 -4.64 -3.09
CA VAL A 215 10.31 -4.89 -3.74
C VAL A 215 10.06 -6.38 -3.93
N THR A 216 11.07 -7.12 -4.42
CA THR A 216 10.95 -8.55 -4.70
C THR A 216 10.82 -9.35 -3.40
N GLU A 217 11.63 -9.03 -2.38
CA GLU A 217 11.57 -9.66 -1.07
C GLU A 217 10.21 -9.41 -0.41
N THR A 218 9.75 -8.15 -0.36
CA THR A 218 8.45 -7.80 0.22
C THR A 218 7.31 -8.49 -0.52
N ALA A 219 7.34 -8.51 -1.85
CA ALA A 219 6.34 -9.21 -2.66
C ALA A 219 6.30 -10.71 -2.34
N ASN A 220 7.46 -11.35 -2.22
CA ASN A 220 7.56 -12.77 -1.85
C ASN A 220 7.02 -13.04 -0.44
N GLN A 221 7.32 -12.17 0.53
CA GLN A 221 6.83 -12.30 1.91
C GLN A 221 5.29 -12.28 1.97
N ILE A 222 4.65 -11.43 1.16
CA ILE A 222 3.18 -11.37 1.07
C ILE A 222 2.60 -12.29 -0.01
N GLY A 223 3.41 -13.16 -0.62
CA GLY A 223 2.97 -14.18 -1.57
C GLY A 223 2.52 -13.66 -2.93
N ILE A 224 3.05 -12.52 -3.38
CA ILE A 224 2.85 -11.99 -4.73
C ILE A 224 4.05 -12.38 -5.59
N THR A 225 3.77 -12.96 -6.76
CA THR A 225 4.79 -13.15 -7.79
C THR A 225 4.72 -12.00 -8.79
N LEU A 226 5.76 -11.16 -8.83
CA LEU A 226 5.88 -10.07 -9.79
C LEU A 226 6.71 -10.52 -11.01
N THR A 227 6.37 -10.02 -12.20
CA THR A 227 7.30 -10.09 -13.33
C THR A 227 8.50 -9.18 -13.09
N THR A 228 9.65 -9.47 -13.70
CA THR A 228 10.86 -8.66 -13.54
C THR A 228 10.63 -7.21 -14.00
N GLU A 229 9.86 -7.02 -15.05
CA GLU A 229 9.50 -5.71 -15.59
C GLU A 229 8.63 -4.93 -14.59
N ARG A 230 7.60 -5.58 -14.01
CA ARG A 230 6.71 -4.91 -13.05
C ARG A 230 7.45 -4.59 -11.75
N ALA A 231 8.26 -5.52 -11.23
CA ALA A 231 9.10 -5.28 -10.06
C ALA A 231 10.06 -4.10 -10.30
N SER A 232 10.64 -3.98 -11.50
CA SER A 232 11.50 -2.84 -11.87
C SER A 232 10.75 -1.51 -11.91
N GLN A 233 9.51 -1.49 -12.41
CA GLN A 233 8.67 -0.29 -12.39
C GLN A 233 8.35 0.16 -10.96
N ILE A 234 7.97 -0.79 -10.11
CA ILE A 234 7.66 -0.53 -8.69
C ILE A 234 8.93 -0.07 -7.95
N ALA A 235 10.07 -0.70 -8.19
CA ALA A 235 11.36 -0.31 -7.61
C ALA A 235 11.75 1.13 -7.97
N ARG A 236 11.46 1.55 -9.22
CA ARG A 236 11.68 2.93 -9.64
C ARG A 236 10.77 3.89 -8.89
N SER A 237 9.48 3.59 -8.74
CA SER A 237 8.56 4.41 -7.93
C SER A 237 8.96 4.44 -6.46
N TYR A 238 9.29 3.29 -5.87
CA TYR A 238 9.80 3.14 -4.51
C TYR A 238 11.02 4.02 -4.25
N TYR A 239 11.99 4.01 -5.18
CA TYR A 239 13.19 4.85 -5.10
C TYR A 239 12.87 6.34 -5.25
N ILE A 240 12.00 6.71 -6.20
CA ILE A 240 11.68 8.11 -6.50
C ILE A 240 10.87 8.77 -5.38
N GLU A 241 9.86 8.06 -4.88
CA GLU A 241 8.89 8.57 -3.91
C GLU A 241 9.29 8.30 -2.46
N GLU A 242 10.44 7.64 -2.26
CA GLU A 242 11.02 7.36 -0.94
C GLU A 242 10.03 6.64 -0.03
N TRP A 243 9.38 5.59 -0.56
CA TRP A 243 8.45 4.79 0.23
C TRP A 243 9.16 4.11 1.39
N ASP A 244 8.52 4.12 2.56
CA ASP A 244 8.90 3.25 3.66
C ASP A 244 8.38 1.82 3.43
N GLY A 245 8.78 0.90 4.31
CA GLY A 245 8.35 -0.51 4.25
C GLY A 245 6.82 -0.66 4.23
N PRO A 246 6.07 -0.05 5.17
CA PRO A 246 4.62 -0.12 5.19
C PRO A 246 3.95 0.41 3.92
N ARG A 247 4.42 1.53 3.35
CA ARG A 247 3.86 2.07 2.10
C ARG A 247 4.12 1.17 0.91
N LEU A 248 5.31 0.57 0.80
CA LEU A 248 5.62 -0.43 -0.23
C LEU A 248 4.69 -1.64 -0.10
N GLN A 249 4.54 -2.17 1.12
CA GLN A 249 3.69 -3.32 1.40
C GLN A 249 2.23 -3.04 1.00
N ASN A 250 1.70 -1.87 1.40
CA ASN A 250 0.35 -1.43 1.03
C ASN A 250 0.18 -1.26 -0.49
N TYR A 251 1.17 -0.69 -1.17
CA TYR A 251 1.14 -0.58 -2.63
C TYR A 251 1.07 -1.97 -3.29
N LEU A 252 1.91 -2.90 -2.84
CA LEU A 252 1.91 -4.27 -3.36
C LEU A 252 0.61 -5.00 -3.08
N PHE A 253 -0.02 -4.78 -1.91
CA PHE A 253 -1.36 -5.30 -1.62
C PHE A 253 -2.44 -4.78 -2.57
N MET A 254 -2.36 -3.51 -2.97
CA MET A 254 -3.29 -2.92 -3.94
C MET A 254 -3.06 -3.40 -5.36
N GLU A 255 -1.82 -3.78 -5.69
CA GLU A 255 -1.43 -4.38 -6.97
C GLU A 255 -1.88 -5.84 -7.08
N ALA A 256 -2.00 -6.53 -5.95
CA ALA A 256 -2.34 -7.95 -5.91
C ALA A 256 -3.78 -8.20 -6.34
N ASP A 257 -3.94 -8.85 -7.50
CA ASP A 257 -5.23 -9.40 -7.93
C ASP A 257 -5.34 -10.86 -7.50
N TRP A 258 -5.61 -11.08 -6.21
CA TRP A 258 -5.88 -12.42 -5.71
C TRP A 258 -7.35 -12.78 -5.85
N ASP A 259 -7.59 -13.98 -6.37
CA ASP A 259 -8.84 -14.68 -6.13
C ASP A 259 -9.11 -14.75 -4.61
N VAL A 260 -10.36 -14.49 -4.23
CA VAL A 260 -10.80 -14.56 -2.83
C VAL A 260 -10.39 -15.90 -2.21
N GLY A 261 -9.63 -15.84 -1.11
CA GLY A 261 -9.18 -17.04 -0.38
C GLY A 261 -7.95 -17.74 -0.97
N LYS A 262 -7.30 -17.19 -2.00
CA LYS A 262 -6.11 -17.77 -2.64
C LYS A 262 -4.86 -16.90 -2.53
N ALA A 263 -4.84 -15.93 -1.64
CA ALA A 263 -3.64 -15.16 -1.37
C ALA A 263 -2.50 -16.07 -0.88
N GLY A 264 -1.25 -15.70 -1.14
CA GLY A 264 -0.07 -16.42 -0.66
C GLY A 264 0.54 -15.81 0.61
N GLY A 265 1.65 -16.39 1.08
CA GLY A 265 2.51 -15.81 2.11
C GLY A 265 1.77 -15.46 3.42
N VAL A 266 2.10 -14.31 4.00
CA VAL A 266 1.52 -13.84 5.28
C VAL A 266 0.00 -13.73 5.25
N VAL A 267 -0.62 -13.38 4.10
CA VAL A 267 -2.08 -13.30 4.00
C VAL A 267 -2.71 -14.68 4.14
N GLN A 268 -2.08 -15.72 3.56
CA GLN A 268 -2.54 -17.09 3.70
C GLN A 268 -2.52 -17.56 5.16
N ASP A 269 -1.47 -17.18 5.90
CA ASP A 269 -1.37 -17.49 7.33
C ASP A 269 -2.46 -16.78 8.14
N ASN A 270 -2.79 -15.54 7.76
CA ASN A 270 -3.85 -14.77 8.41
C ASN A 270 -5.26 -15.32 8.15
N TYR A 271 -5.50 -15.99 7.02
CA TYR A 271 -6.76 -16.72 6.85
C TYR A 271 -6.99 -17.75 7.95
N ARG A 272 -5.95 -18.47 8.38
CA ARG A 272 -6.04 -19.45 9.46
C ARG A 272 -6.37 -18.78 10.79
N VAL A 273 -5.81 -17.60 11.05
CA VAL A 273 -6.12 -16.81 12.26
C VAL A 273 -7.60 -16.42 12.26
N VAL A 274 -8.11 -15.90 11.13
CA VAL A 274 -9.52 -15.55 10.98
C VAL A 274 -10.43 -16.78 11.16
N ASP A 275 -10.05 -17.94 10.61
CA ASP A 275 -10.81 -19.18 10.77
C ASP A 275 -10.85 -19.66 12.22
N ILE A 276 -9.72 -19.66 12.91
CA ILE A 276 -9.63 -20.08 14.31
C ILE A 276 -10.50 -19.16 15.17
N LEU A 277 -10.32 -17.85 15.07
CA LEU A 277 -11.09 -16.90 15.87
C LEU A 277 -12.58 -16.97 15.54
N SER A 278 -12.96 -17.03 14.26
CA SER A 278 -14.37 -17.13 13.89
C SER A 278 -15.01 -18.44 14.36
N ASN A 279 -14.25 -19.52 14.41
CA ASN A 279 -14.69 -20.80 14.96
C ASN A 279 -14.80 -20.78 16.49
N ASP A 280 -13.86 -20.14 17.20
CA ASP A 280 -13.90 -19.95 18.67
C ASP A 280 -15.16 -19.21 19.10
N TYR A 281 -15.60 -18.25 18.30
CA TYR A 281 -16.83 -17.49 18.52
C TYR A 281 -18.06 -18.10 17.82
N MET A 282 -17.89 -19.18 17.06
CA MET A 282 -18.92 -19.89 16.29
C MET A 282 -19.62 -19.02 15.23
N VAL A 283 -19.00 -17.93 14.79
CA VAL A 283 -19.52 -16.98 13.81
C VAL A 283 -19.01 -17.21 12.39
N GLY A 284 -18.23 -18.27 12.15
CA GLY A 284 -17.67 -18.55 10.81
C GLY A 284 -18.72 -18.63 9.69
N HIS A 285 -19.94 -19.09 10.00
CA HIS A 285 -21.08 -19.13 9.07
C HIS A 285 -21.62 -17.74 8.66
N LEU A 286 -21.31 -16.69 9.43
CA LEU A 286 -21.69 -15.30 9.14
C LEU A 286 -20.61 -14.58 8.32
N ILE A 287 -19.43 -15.19 8.17
CA ILE A 287 -18.29 -14.61 7.48
C ILE A 287 -18.20 -15.27 6.11
N ASP A 288 -18.62 -14.56 5.07
CA ASP A 288 -18.41 -15.02 3.71
C ASP A 288 -16.92 -14.88 3.31
N PRO A 289 -16.49 -15.57 2.23
CA PRO A 289 -15.09 -15.57 1.81
C PRO A 289 -14.51 -14.16 1.55
N SER A 290 -15.32 -13.18 1.12
CA SER A 290 -14.85 -11.82 0.85
C SER A 290 -14.59 -11.01 2.12
N ILE A 291 -15.43 -11.20 3.15
CA ILE A 291 -15.19 -10.60 4.48
C ILE A 291 -13.97 -11.24 5.12
N ARG A 292 -13.84 -12.57 5.02
CA ARG A 292 -12.65 -13.32 5.48
C ARG A 292 -11.36 -12.78 4.83
N ASP A 293 -11.38 -12.55 3.52
CA ASP A 293 -10.29 -11.93 2.77
C ASP A 293 -9.96 -10.52 3.24
N THR A 294 -10.98 -9.72 3.52
CA THR A 294 -10.80 -8.37 4.06
C THR A 294 -10.09 -8.41 5.42
N TYR A 295 -10.52 -9.27 6.34
CA TYR A 295 -9.86 -9.39 7.65
C TYR A 295 -8.42 -9.92 7.54
N ALA A 296 -8.17 -10.92 6.69
CA ALA A 296 -6.82 -11.46 6.50
C ALA A 296 -5.85 -10.41 5.93
N LYS A 297 -6.31 -9.58 4.98
CA LYS A 297 -5.54 -8.45 4.44
C LYS A 297 -5.27 -7.38 5.48
N ARG A 298 -6.27 -7.00 6.28
CA ARG A 298 -6.11 -6.01 7.35
C ARG A 298 -5.15 -6.46 8.45
N LEU A 299 -5.17 -7.75 8.80
CA LEU A 299 -4.16 -8.32 9.69
C LEU A 299 -2.76 -8.24 9.07
N ALA A 300 -2.64 -8.46 7.76
CA ALA A 300 -1.35 -8.45 7.07
C ALA A 300 -0.77 -7.04 6.92
N THR A 301 -1.62 -6.02 6.75
CA THR A 301 -1.23 -4.60 6.70
C THR A 301 -1.04 -3.98 8.09
N GLY A 302 -1.45 -4.67 9.16
CA GLY A 302 -1.47 -4.13 10.51
C GLY A 302 -2.59 -3.10 10.77
N GLU A 303 -3.53 -2.93 9.83
CA GLU A 303 -4.74 -2.12 10.03
C GLU A 303 -5.66 -2.72 11.09
N GLU A 304 -5.60 -4.04 11.26
CA GLU A 304 -6.36 -4.78 12.26
C GLU A 304 -5.42 -5.65 13.09
N THR A 305 -5.79 -5.90 14.35
CA THR A 305 -5.03 -6.76 15.26
C THR A 305 -5.83 -8.01 15.62
N GLU A 306 -5.16 -9.09 16.04
CA GLU A 306 -5.86 -10.30 16.52
C GLU A 306 -6.83 -9.98 17.67
N ALA A 307 -6.43 -9.08 18.58
CA ALA A 307 -7.28 -8.62 19.68
C ALA A 307 -8.51 -7.83 19.19
N GLY A 308 -8.34 -7.00 18.15
CA GLY A 308 -9.43 -6.27 17.51
C GLY A 308 -10.43 -7.20 16.83
N LEU A 309 -9.94 -8.21 16.09
CA LEU A 309 -10.79 -9.27 15.52
C LEU A 309 -11.50 -10.09 16.59
N ARG A 310 -10.84 -10.44 17.69
CA ARG A 310 -11.47 -11.13 18.81
C ARG A 310 -12.64 -10.32 19.36
N ALA A 311 -12.47 -9.01 19.53
CA ALA A 311 -13.54 -8.12 19.98
C ALA A 311 -14.67 -8.03 18.94
N GLU A 312 -14.34 -7.96 17.64
CA GLU A 312 -15.30 -7.98 16.53
C GLU A 312 -16.15 -9.26 16.55
N PHE A 313 -15.53 -10.44 16.58
CA PHE A 313 -16.22 -11.72 16.59
C PHE A 313 -17.00 -11.97 17.87
N SER A 314 -16.53 -11.46 19.01
CA SER A 314 -17.29 -11.45 20.26
C SER A 314 -18.58 -10.63 20.12
N ARG A 315 -18.55 -9.46 19.46
CA ARG A 315 -19.77 -8.66 19.20
C ARG A 315 -20.71 -9.37 18.23
N MET A 316 -20.19 -9.96 17.16
CA MET A 316 -20.99 -10.77 16.23
C MET A 316 -21.67 -11.94 16.94
N ALA A 317 -20.93 -12.64 17.80
CA ALA A 317 -21.44 -13.74 18.61
C ALA A 317 -22.51 -13.27 19.60
N GLY A 318 -22.33 -12.11 20.25
CA GLY A 318 -23.35 -11.53 21.13
C GLY A 318 -24.65 -11.24 20.39
N SER A 319 -24.55 -10.67 19.17
CA SER A 319 -25.73 -10.44 18.32
C SER A 319 -26.39 -11.74 17.84
N ALA A 320 -25.61 -12.79 17.56
CA ALA A 320 -26.14 -14.07 17.10
C ALA A 320 -26.70 -14.93 18.26
N TYR A 321 -26.12 -14.79 19.45
CA TYR A 321 -26.35 -15.63 20.62
C TYR A 321 -26.60 -14.76 21.86
N GLY A 322 -27.66 -13.96 21.85
CA GLY A 322 -27.95 -13.01 22.94
C GLY A 322 -28.03 -13.62 24.35
N LEU A 323 -28.28 -14.93 24.47
CA LEU A 323 -28.33 -15.65 25.74
C LEU A 323 -26.97 -15.82 26.43
N ILE A 324 -25.86 -15.64 25.71
CA ILE A 324 -24.49 -15.80 26.24
C ILE A 324 -23.69 -14.49 26.25
N GLU A 325 -24.32 -13.36 25.90
CA GLU A 325 -23.66 -12.05 25.80
C GLU A 325 -22.91 -11.67 27.09
N ASP A 326 -23.52 -11.88 28.26
CA ASP A 326 -22.87 -11.59 29.55
C ASP A 326 -21.55 -12.34 29.76
N ARG A 327 -21.44 -13.57 29.24
CA ARG A 327 -20.22 -14.38 29.36
C ARG A 327 -19.20 -13.99 28.28
N LEU A 328 -19.66 -13.64 27.08
CA LEU A 328 -18.81 -13.07 26.04
C LEU A 328 -18.17 -11.76 26.53
N ASN A 329 -18.93 -10.90 27.21
CA ASN A 329 -18.45 -9.66 27.84
C ASN A 329 -17.44 -9.90 28.98
N GLN A 330 -17.42 -11.11 29.56
CA GLN A 330 -16.41 -11.53 30.54
C GLN A 330 -15.12 -12.07 29.89
N GLY A 331 -15.05 -12.11 28.56
CA GLY A 331 -13.88 -12.55 27.79
C GLY A 331 -13.89 -14.04 27.41
N TYR A 332 -14.93 -14.79 27.75
CA TYR A 332 -15.07 -16.17 27.29
C TYR A 332 -15.46 -16.21 25.81
N SER A 333 -14.95 -17.20 25.09
CA SER A 333 -15.39 -17.54 23.74
C SER A 333 -16.68 -18.36 23.76
N THR A 334 -17.42 -18.35 22.65
CA THR A 334 -18.62 -19.19 22.49
C THR A 334 -18.27 -20.67 22.67
N GLN A 335 -17.11 -21.12 22.18
CA GLN A 335 -16.68 -22.50 22.35
C GLN A 335 -16.47 -22.89 23.82
N GLU A 336 -15.82 -22.04 24.62
CA GLU A 336 -15.61 -22.29 26.06
C GLU A 336 -16.94 -22.36 26.81
N ILE A 337 -17.88 -21.47 26.48
CA ILE A 337 -19.22 -21.45 27.07
C ILE A 337 -19.98 -22.74 26.73
N MET A 338 -19.80 -23.25 25.50
CA MET A 338 -20.47 -24.45 24.99
C MET A 338 -19.76 -25.77 25.31
N ALA A 339 -18.50 -25.74 25.77
CA ALA A 339 -17.73 -26.92 26.12
C ALA A 339 -18.46 -27.92 27.04
N PRO A 340 -19.10 -27.51 28.16
CA PRO A 340 -19.82 -28.46 29.02
C PRO A 340 -21.01 -29.13 28.32
N TYR A 341 -21.65 -28.43 27.37
CA TYR A 341 -22.74 -29.01 26.57
C TYR A 341 -22.21 -30.07 25.61
N ARG A 342 -21.08 -29.82 24.94
CA ARG A 342 -20.44 -30.82 24.07
C ARG A 342 -20.07 -32.07 24.84
N MET A 343 -19.49 -31.91 26.04
CA MET A 343 -19.13 -33.04 26.89
C MET A 343 -20.35 -33.88 27.29
N GLU A 344 -21.45 -33.23 27.71
CA GLU A 344 -22.65 -33.96 28.11
C GLU A 344 -23.35 -34.65 26.94
N ILE A 345 -23.43 -33.98 25.78
CA ILE A 345 -23.98 -34.58 24.55
C ILE A 345 -23.11 -35.76 24.10
N ALA A 346 -21.79 -35.59 24.08
CA ALA A 346 -20.85 -36.64 23.69
C ALA A 346 -20.98 -37.86 24.61
N ARG A 347 -21.06 -37.63 25.93
CA ARG A 347 -21.27 -38.68 26.93
C ARG A 347 -22.60 -39.41 26.75
N GLN A 348 -23.67 -38.70 26.44
CA GLN A 348 -25.00 -39.33 26.28
C GLN A 348 -25.12 -40.08 24.95
N LEU A 349 -24.41 -39.63 23.92
CA LEU A 349 -24.46 -40.21 22.57
C LEU A 349 -23.30 -41.18 22.28
N ASP A 350 -22.47 -41.50 23.28
CA ASP A 350 -21.24 -42.29 23.15
C ASP A 350 -20.33 -41.79 21.99
N ILE A 351 -20.27 -40.47 21.77
CA ILE A 351 -19.41 -39.83 20.75
C ILE A 351 -18.01 -39.66 21.34
N LEU A 352 -16.98 -40.15 20.64
CA LEU A 352 -15.59 -40.11 21.10
C LEU A 352 -14.98 -38.70 21.02
N ASP A 353 -15.35 -37.94 20.00
CA ASP A 353 -14.88 -36.57 19.80
C ASP A 353 -15.98 -35.56 20.10
N SER A 354 -15.87 -34.86 21.24
CA SER A 354 -16.83 -33.83 21.61
C SER A 354 -16.83 -32.62 20.66
N ASN A 355 -15.74 -32.40 19.93
CA ASN A 355 -15.62 -31.28 19.00
C ASN A 355 -16.36 -31.52 17.68
N SER A 356 -16.76 -32.76 17.39
CA SER A 356 -17.58 -33.08 16.22
C SER A 356 -19.05 -32.62 16.36
N ILE A 357 -19.43 -32.08 17.52
CA ILE A 357 -20.77 -31.57 17.81
C ILE A 357 -20.85 -30.12 17.33
N ASP A 358 -21.58 -29.89 16.24
CA ASP A 358 -21.78 -28.58 15.64
C ASP A 358 -23.12 -27.97 16.05
N PHE A 359 -23.10 -26.93 16.88
CA PHE A 359 -24.34 -26.26 17.31
C PHE A 359 -24.92 -25.26 16.30
N VAL A 360 -24.20 -24.95 15.23
CA VAL A 360 -24.58 -23.93 14.24
C VAL A 360 -25.17 -24.57 13.01
N ASN A 361 -24.44 -25.50 12.38
CA ASN A 361 -24.86 -26.05 11.09
C ASN A 361 -25.69 -27.33 11.24
N ASP A 362 -25.72 -27.93 12.43
CA ASP A 362 -26.51 -29.14 12.67
C ASP A 362 -27.82 -28.84 13.42
N GLU A 363 -28.93 -29.00 12.68
CA GLU A 363 -30.27 -28.74 13.18
C GLU A 363 -30.68 -29.60 14.38
N LYS A 364 -29.98 -30.72 14.64
CA LYS A 364 -30.25 -31.54 15.84
C LYS A 364 -29.65 -30.94 17.12
N TYR A 365 -28.66 -30.05 17.00
CA TYR A 365 -27.96 -29.42 18.11
C TYR A 365 -28.32 -27.94 18.29
N MET A 366 -28.87 -27.27 17.27
CA MET A 366 -29.30 -25.86 17.37
C MET A 366 -30.18 -25.53 18.59
N PRO A 367 -31.16 -26.37 19.01
CA PRO A 367 -32.03 -26.03 20.15
C PRO A 367 -31.32 -25.89 21.51
N PHE A 368 -30.05 -26.29 21.61
CA PHE A 368 -29.24 -26.02 22.80
C PHE A 368 -28.82 -24.54 22.92
N LEU A 369 -28.68 -23.85 21.78
CA LEU A 369 -28.37 -22.42 21.68
C LEU A 369 -29.63 -21.56 21.61
N THR A 370 -30.70 -22.06 20.98
CA THR A 370 -31.94 -21.33 20.74
C THR A 370 -33.10 -22.07 21.41
N SER A 371 -33.34 -21.82 22.70
CA SER A 371 -34.56 -22.34 23.34
C SER A 371 -35.79 -21.77 22.62
N VAL A 372 -36.55 -22.64 21.97
CA VAL A 372 -37.86 -22.33 21.39
C VAL A 372 -38.92 -22.63 22.45
N GLY A 373 -39.25 -21.64 23.29
CA GLY A 373 -40.30 -21.77 24.32
C GLY A 373 -40.44 -20.54 25.24
N GLU A 374 -41.55 -20.47 25.98
CA GLU A 374 -41.81 -19.49 27.06
C GLU A 374 -40.82 -19.72 28.22
N GLY A 375 -39.61 -19.22 28.04
CA GLY A 375 -38.44 -19.52 28.86
C GLY A 375 -37.19 -19.31 28.02
N ALA A 376 -36.99 -18.07 27.57
CA ALA A 376 -35.87 -17.65 26.74
C ALA A 376 -34.56 -17.79 27.53
N GLY A 377 -33.86 -18.89 27.32
CA GLY A 377 -32.64 -19.23 28.05
C GLY A 377 -31.98 -20.44 27.43
N MET A 378 -30.66 -20.57 27.56
CA MET A 378 -30.00 -21.80 27.14
C MET A 378 -30.59 -22.97 27.92
N MET A 379 -30.72 -24.11 27.25
CA MET A 379 -31.14 -25.34 27.93
C MET A 379 -30.18 -25.62 29.10
N THR A 380 -30.66 -25.98 30.28
CA THR A 380 -29.76 -26.36 31.37
C THR A 380 -29.06 -27.68 31.04
N ILE A 381 -27.84 -27.91 31.56
CA ILE A 381 -27.12 -29.19 31.35
C ILE A 381 -27.97 -30.39 31.76
N GLY A 382 -28.80 -30.26 32.82
CA GLY A 382 -29.73 -31.32 33.22
C GLY A 382 -30.83 -31.61 32.19
N ALA A 383 -31.34 -30.58 31.52
CA ALA A 383 -32.35 -30.70 30.47
C ALA A 383 -31.77 -31.27 29.16
N VAL A 384 -30.45 -31.19 28.92
CA VAL A 384 -29.79 -31.77 27.74
C VAL A 384 -30.07 -33.27 27.63
N GLY A 385 -29.88 -34.01 28.72
CA GLY A 385 -30.13 -35.46 28.72
C GLY A 385 -31.59 -35.82 28.46
N GLU A 386 -32.53 -35.00 28.91
CA GLU A 386 -33.95 -35.17 28.62
C GLU A 386 -34.28 -34.89 27.16
N TYR A 387 -33.75 -33.78 26.62
CA TYR A 387 -33.92 -33.42 25.22
C TYR A 387 -33.37 -34.49 24.28
N ILE A 388 -32.17 -35.03 24.54
CA ILE A 388 -31.58 -36.11 23.74
C ILE A 388 -32.50 -37.34 23.67
N ARG A 389 -33.16 -37.71 24.78
CA ARG A 389 -34.04 -38.89 24.84
C ARG A 389 -35.42 -38.64 24.21
N LYS A 390 -35.90 -37.40 24.20
CA LYS A 390 -37.23 -37.03 23.67
C LYS A 390 -37.21 -36.54 22.23
N SER A 391 -36.11 -35.92 21.79
CA SER A 391 -35.99 -35.32 20.47
C SER A 391 -36.07 -36.39 19.38
N PRO A 392 -36.95 -36.25 18.38
CA PRO A 392 -37.05 -37.20 17.26
C PRO A 392 -35.74 -37.40 16.50
N LYS A 393 -34.86 -36.38 16.49
CA LYS A 393 -33.58 -36.41 15.76
C LYS A 393 -32.45 -37.08 16.56
N LEU A 394 -32.42 -36.89 17.87
CA LEU A 394 -31.34 -37.40 18.73
C LEU A 394 -31.68 -38.73 19.39
N ARG A 395 -32.97 -39.02 19.64
CA ARG A 395 -33.41 -40.26 20.27
C ARG A 395 -32.91 -41.51 19.54
N PRO A 396 -33.01 -41.63 18.20
CA PRO A 396 -32.51 -42.81 17.51
C PRO A 396 -30.99 -43.01 17.64
N LEU A 397 -30.23 -41.92 17.83
CA LEU A 397 -28.79 -41.99 18.09
C LEU A 397 -28.54 -42.46 19.52
N TRP A 398 -29.26 -41.90 20.48
CA TRP A 398 -29.18 -42.30 21.88
C TRP A 398 -29.56 -43.77 22.10
N GLU A 399 -30.64 -44.27 21.50
CA GLU A 399 -31.09 -45.66 21.64
C GLU A 399 -30.04 -46.70 21.17
N ARG A 400 -29.10 -46.29 20.30
CA ARG A 400 -28.02 -47.14 19.79
C ARG A 400 -26.81 -47.20 20.73
N THR A 401 -26.71 -46.27 21.68
CA THR A 401 -25.62 -46.20 22.66
C THR A 401 -25.63 -47.40 23.60
N ASP A 402 -24.48 -47.75 24.14
CA ASP A 402 -24.39 -48.83 25.12
C ASP A 402 -24.99 -48.40 26.45
N SER A 403 -24.96 -47.11 26.76
CA SER A 403 -25.64 -46.52 27.90
C SER A 403 -27.16 -46.75 27.84
N ALA A 404 -27.80 -46.52 26.67
CA ALA A 404 -29.23 -46.81 26.50
C ALA A 404 -29.54 -48.31 26.60
N LYS A 405 -28.74 -49.17 25.95
CA LYS A 405 -28.92 -50.63 26.01
C LYS A 405 -28.79 -51.16 27.45
N ARG A 406 -27.82 -50.67 28.23
CA ARG A 406 -27.65 -51.03 29.65
C ARG A 406 -28.84 -50.62 30.49
N ASN A 407 -29.35 -49.40 30.29
CA ASN A 407 -30.55 -48.92 31.00
C ASN A 407 -31.81 -49.72 30.65
N ALA A 408 -31.96 -50.12 29.39
CA ALA A 408 -33.07 -50.97 28.97
C ALA A 408 -32.98 -52.38 29.60
N ARG A 409 -31.79 -52.96 29.65
CA ARG A 409 -31.54 -54.27 30.31
C ARG A 409 -31.82 -54.20 31.81
N SER A 410 -31.30 -53.19 32.52
CA SER A 410 -31.52 -53.06 33.96
C SER A 410 -33.00 -52.84 34.30
N PHE A 411 -33.75 -52.13 33.46
CA PHE A 411 -35.20 -52.02 33.60
C PHE A 411 -35.91 -53.35 33.34
N ALA A 412 -35.53 -54.08 32.29
CA ALA A 412 -36.08 -55.41 32.01
C ALA A 412 -35.79 -56.41 33.14
N ASP A 413 -34.58 -56.39 33.69
CA ASP A 413 -34.18 -57.21 34.84
C ASP A 413 -34.99 -56.84 36.09
N PHE A 414 -35.19 -55.54 36.35
CA PHE A 414 -36.03 -55.06 37.45
C PHE A 414 -37.49 -55.53 37.32
N VAL A 415 -38.08 -55.40 36.12
CA VAL A 415 -39.44 -55.88 35.85
C VAL A 415 -39.51 -57.41 36.00
N THR A 416 -38.54 -58.14 35.47
CA THR A 416 -38.47 -59.61 35.59
C THR A 416 -38.33 -60.04 37.05
N GLN A 417 -37.52 -59.35 37.86
CA GLN A 417 -37.37 -59.65 39.28
C GLN A 417 -38.65 -59.33 40.07
N LYS A 418 -39.35 -58.23 39.74
CA LYS A 418 -40.54 -57.80 40.47
C LYS A 418 -41.81 -58.56 40.09
N PHE A 419 -41.94 -58.97 38.82
CA PHE A 419 -43.17 -59.58 38.30
C PHE A 419 -42.99 -61.02 37.80
N GLY A 420 -41.78 -61.43 37.44
CA GLY A 420 -41.48 -62.80 36.99
C GLY A 420 -41.17 -63.80 38.10
N GLY A 421 -40.93 -63.34 39.34
CA GLY A 421 -40.73 -64.20 40.52
C GLY A 421 -42.01 -64.62 41.24
N LEU A 422 -43.19 -64.36 40.66
CA LEU A 422 -44.52 -64.72 41.18
C LEU A 422 -45.17 -65.90 40.42
N GLY A 423 -44.41 -66.57 39.55
CA GLY A 423 -44.83 -67.77 38.81
C GLY A 423 -44.26 -69.05 39.40
#